data_AF-R7W5Q3-F1
#
_entry.id   AF-R7W5Q3-F1
#
_cell.length_a   1.000
_cell.length_b   1.000
_cell.length_c   1.000
_cell.angle_alpha   90.00
_cell.angle_beta   90.00
_cell.angle_gamma   90.00
#
_symmetry.space_group_name_H-M   'P 1'
#
loop_
_entity.id
_entity.type
_entity.pdbx_description
1 polymer ?
#
loop_
_entity_poly.entity_id
_entity_poly.type
_entity_poly.pdbx_seq_one_letter_code
_entity_poly.pdbx_strand_id
1 'polypeptide(L)'
;MGLQAEVIFLGQFRHEHLLKLLGYCCEDEERLLVYEFMPRGSLDNHLFKRISATLPWGTRLKVAIGAAKGVAFLHGGKQPVIYRDLKASNILLDSDFTAKLSDFGLAKLGPEGEETHVSTRVMGTHGYAAPEYVQTGHLTVKSDVYSFGVVLLELLTGRRAMEHVPGRTARAEQTIKLVEWTRPYLASSRRLRCIMDQKLSGHYSVKGARAMAHLAVRCTNPQPRDRPSMAVVVEELEQLEGLKDMAVSMGLFWPTAPAAGRNALSAKFRAEMKGAGTGAVPRRRTASANLS
;
A
#
# COMPACT_ATOMS: atom_id res chain seq x y z
N MET A 1 -10.73 13.29 20.33
CA MET A 1 -9.74 12.27 20.74
C MET A 1 -8.46 12.29 19.91
N GLY A 2 -8.45 12.65 18.62
CA GLY A 2 -7.20 12.66 17.83
C GLY A 2 -6.24 13.82 18.08
N LEU A 3 -6.76 15.01 18.40
CA LEU A 3 -5.96 16.23 18.50
C LEU A 3 -4.86 16.17 19.59
N GLN A 4 -5.14 15.53 20.73
CA GLN A 4 -4.13 15.33 21.78
C GLN A 4 -2.99 14.41 21.33
N ALA A 5 -3.30 13.31 20.64
CA ALA A 5 -2.28 12.40 20.11
C ALA A 5 -1.38 13.13 19.10
N GLU A 6 -1.99 13.95 18.23
CA GLU A 6 -1.26 14.71 17.22
C GLU A 6 -0.32 15.76 17.83
N VAL A 7 -0.77 16.52 18.84
CA VAL A 7 0.08 17.47 19.57
C VAL A 7 1.23 16.75 20.29
N ILE A 8 0.97 15.60 20.91
CA ILE A 8 2.00 14.82 21.61
C ILE A 8 3.07 14.34 20.62
N PHE A 9 2.67 13.66 19.55
CA PHE A 9 3.63 13.04 18.63
C PHE A 9 4.36 14.09 17.79
N LEU A 10 3.67 15.08 17.23
CA LEU A 10 4.32 16.13 16.43
C LEU A 10 5.10 17.14 17.30
N GLY A 11 4.75 17.26 18.58
CA GLY A 11 5.55 18.04 19.54
C GLY A 11 6.86 17.36 19.93
N GLN A 12 6.87 16.02 19.99
CA GLN A 12 8.04 15.22 20.41
C GLN A 12 8.98 14.87 19.25
N PHE A 13 8.43 14.65 18.05
CA PHE A 13 9.22 14.17 16.92
C PHE A 13 9.59 15.28 15.93
N ARG A 14 10.85 15.28 15.50
CA ARG A 14 11.34 16.11 14.40
C ARG A 14 12.10 15.26 13.42
N HIS A 15 11.63 15.23 12.18
CA HIS A 15 12.23 14.46 11.11
C HIS A 15 11.81 15.06 9.77
N GLU A 16 12.69 15.01 8.77
CA GLU A 16 12.48 15.64 7.45
C GLU A 16 11.17 15.17 6.77
N HIS A 17 10.83 13.91 6.96
CA HIS A 17 9.64 13.28 6.37
C HIS A 17 8.41 13.22 7.28
N LEU A 18 8.38 14.02 8.35
CA LEU A 18 7.19 14.23 9.18
C LEU A 18 6.77 15.70 9.11
N LEU A 19 5.48 15.96 9.00
CA LEU A 19 4.95 17.33 8.93
C LEU A 19 5.21 18.07 10.25
N LYS A 20 5.82 19.24 10.18
CA LYS A 20 6.13 20.04 11.36
C LYS A 20 4.88 20.77 11.87
N LEU A 21 4.50 20.49 13.11
CA LEU A 21 3.57 21.32 13.87
C LEU A 21 4.30 22.60 14.34
N LEU A 22 3.78 23.75 13.94
CA LEU A 22 4.30 25.07 14.30
C LEU A 22 3.66 25.61 15.59
N GLY A 23 2.40 25.25 15.83
CA GLY A 23 1.68 25.66 17.02
C GLY A 23 0.30 25.02 17.10
N TYR A 24 -0.36 25.22 18.23
CA TYR A 24 -1.74 24.80 18.44
C TYR A 24 -2.49 25.89 19.22
N CYS A 25 -3.81 25.95 19.04
CA CYS A 25 -4.70 26.75 19.87
C CYS A 25 -5.69 25.82 20.58
N CYS A 26 -5.90 26.07 21.87
CA CYS A 26 -6.86 25.35 22.69
C CYS A 26 -7.55 26.36 23.60
N GLU A 27 -8.54 27.06 23.06
CA GLU A 27 -9.33 28.08 23.74
C GLU A 27 -10.81 27.67 23.69
N ASP A 28 -11.49 27.68 24.84
CA ASP A 28 -12.89 27.24 24.99
C ASP A 28 -13.21 25.89 24.31
N GLU A 29 -14.04 25.90 23.26
CA GLU A 29 -14.39 24.74 22.42
C GLU A 29 -13.55 24.66 21.14
N GLU A 30 -12.76 25.68 20.82
CA GLU A 30 -11.96 25.76 19.61
C GLU A 30 -10.64 25.01 19.75
N ARG A 31 -10.33 24.17 18.77
CA ARG A 31 -9.10 23.37 18.72
C ARG A 31 -8.47 23.52 17.35
N LEU A 32 -7.38 24.25 17.27
CA LEU A 32 -6.68 24.54 16.01
C LEU A 32 -5.26 23.99 16.05
N LEU A 33 -4.78 23.52 14.91
CA LEU A 33 -3.40 23.09 14.70
C LEU A 33 -2.82 23.88 13.54
N VAL A 34 -1.61 24.39 13.71
CA VAL A 34 -0.90 25.19 12.71
C VAL A 34 0.34 24.42 12.28
N TYR A 35 0.45 24.13 10.98
CA TYR A 35 1.55 23.36 10.41
C TYR A 35 2.37 24.21 9.43
N GLU A 36 3.53 23.70 9.06
CA GLU A 36 4.22 24.20 7.86
C GLU A 36 3.34 24.01 6.62
N PHE A 37 3.37 24.99 5.71
CA PHE A 37 2.57 24.92 4.49
C PHE A 37 3.21 24.01 3.45
N MET A 38 2.40 23.11 2.88
CA MET A 38 2.82 22.13 1.88
C MET A 38 2.26 22.52 0.50
N PRO A 39 3.00 23.30 -0.31
CA PRO A 39 2.46 23.97 -1.50
C PRO A 39 1.98 23.01 -2.60
N ARG A 40 2.45 21.76 -2.62
CA ARG A 40 1.99 20.76 -3.60
C ARG A 40 0.83 19.92 -3.07
N GLY A 41 0.39 20.14 -1.84
CA GLY A 41 -0.71 19.39 -1.23
C GLY A 41 -0.39 17.90 -1.08
N SER A 42 -1.43 17.06 -1.05
CA SER A 42 -1.33 15.62 -0.84
C SER A 42 -1.01 14.83 -2.10
N LEU A 43 -0.35 13.67 -1.95
CA LEU A 43 0.00 12.75 -3.04
C LEU A 43 -1.22 12.29 -3.84
N ASP A 44 -2.36 12.05 -3.19
CA ASP A 44 -3.59 11.61 -3.86
C ASP A 44 -4.13 12.64 -4.86
N ASN A 45 -3.89 13.94 -4.64
CA ASN A 45 -4.22 15.00 -5.60
C ASN A 45 -3.44 14.82 -6.91
N HIS A 46 -2.20 14.36 -6.84
CA HIS A 46 -1.36 14.16 -8.02
C HIS A 46 -1.62 12.83 -8.72
N LEU A 47 -2.00 11.79 -7.97
CA LEU A 47 -2.28 10.47 -8.55
C LEU A 47 -3.66 10.42 -9.21
N PHE A 48 -4.71 10.87 -8.50
CA PHE A 48 -6.10 10.55 -8.88
C PHE A 48 -6.86 11.71 -9.53
N LYS A 49 -6.51 12.97 -9.22
CA LYS A 49 -7.19 14.11 -9.83
C LYS A 49 -6.64 14.36 -11.24
N ARG A 50 -7.48 14.90 -12.12
CA ARG A 50 -7.11 15.24 -13.51
C ARG A 50 -6.51 16.63 -13.66
N ILE A 51 -6.45 17.39 -12.56
CA ILE A 51 -6.11 18.83 -12.57
C ILE A 51 -4.59 19.03 -12.45
N SER A 52 -3.89 18.13 -11.76
CA SER A 52 -2.44 18.23 -11.57
C SER A 52 -1.66 17.57 -12.70
N ALA A 53 -0.48 18.11 -13.01
CA ALA A 53 0.48 17.46 -13.87
C ALA A 53 0.83 16.07 -13.33
N THR A 54 1.03 15.10 -14.23
CA THR A 54 1.41 13.73 -13.85
C THR A 54 2.71 13.73 -13.05
N LEU A 55 2.72 13.06 -11.90
CA LEU A 55 3.97 12.77 -11.18
C LEU A 55 4.89 11.87 -12.01
N PRO A 56 6.08 12.35 -12.41
CA PRO A 56 7.07 11.54 -13.11
C PRO A 56 7.54 10.36 -12.26
N TRP A 57 8.01 9.29 -12.91
CA TRP A 57 8.50 8.09 -12.22
C TRP A 57 9.53 8.38 -11.13
N GLY A 58 10.55 9.20 -11.44
CA GLY A 58 11.58 9.57 -10.46
C GLY A 58 10.99 10.25 -9.22
N THR A 59 10.00 11.13 -9.41
CA THR A 59 9.30 11.79 -8.30
C THR A 59 8.44 10.81 -7.50
N ARG A 60 7.77 9.84 -8.14
CA ARG A 60 7.04 8.78 -7.43
C ARG A 60 7.97 7.96 -6.54
N LEU A 61 9.16 7.64 -7.04
CA LEU A 61 10.18 6.92 -6.26
C LEU A 61 10.70 7.77 -5.10
N LYS A 62 11.02 9.06 -5.33
CA LYS A 62 11.41 10.01 -4.29
C LYS A 62 10.36 10.09 -3.17
N VAL A 63 9.08 10.18 -3.54
CA VAL A 63 7.97 10.21 -2.59
C VAL A 63 7.85 8.91 -1.81
N ALA A 64 7.98 7.75 -2.48
CA ALA A 64 7.96 6.45 -1.82
C ALA A 64 9.09 6.34 -0.78
N ILE A 65 10.32 6.73 -1.14
CA ILE A 65 11.49 6.71 -0.26
C ILE A 65 11.27 7.64 0.93
N GLY A 66 10.84 8.88 0.70
CA GLY A 66 10.60 9.85 1.78
C GLY A 66 9.51 9.38 2.75
N ALA A 67 8.38 8.91 2.23
CA ALA A 67 7.32 8.33 3.07
C ALA A 67 7.84 7.10 3.85
N ALA A 68 8.60 6.20 3.21
CA ALA A 68 9.18 5.04 3.87
C ALA A 68 10.13 5.44 5.01
N LYS A 69 10.99 6.45 4.79
CA LYS A 69 11.88 7.02 5.81
C LYS A 69 11.11 7.59 6.98
N GLY A 70 10.02 8.32 6.72
CA GLY A 70 9.13 8.84 7.76
C GLY A 70 8.55 7.73 8.65
N VAL A 71 8.03 6.66 8.05
CA VAL A 71 7.49 5.52 8.81
C VAL A 71 8.61 4.73 9.51
N ALA A 72 9.75 4.52 8.86
CA ALA A 72 10.91 3.84 9.46
C ALA A 72 11.41 4.57 10.71
N PHE A 73 11.44 5.91 10.67
CA PHE A 73 11.76 6.73 11.84
C PHE A 73 10.77 6.49 13.00
N LEU A 74 9.47 6.48 12.73
CA LEU A 74 8.45 6.21 13.75
C LEU A 74 8.60 4.81 14.37
N HIS A 75 8.97 3.81 13.57
CA HIS A 75 9.16 2.44 14.02
C HIS A 75 10.49 2.19 14.74
N GLY A 76 11.49 3.05 14.55
CA GLY A 76 12.86 2.84 15.02
C GLY A 76 13.14 3.23 16.48
N GLY A 77 12.19 3.88 17.15
CA GLY A 77 12.35 4.30 18.55
C GLY A 77 12.35 3.14 19.55
N LYS A 78 12.85 3.39 20.77
CA LYS A 78 12.81 2.43 21.90
C LYS A 78 11.40 1.88 22.13
N GLN A 79 10.42 2.77 22.05
CA GLN A 79 9.02 2.42 21.92
C GLN A 79 8.57 2.88 20.52
N PRO A 80 8.20 1.95 19.62
CA PRO A 80 7.82 2.32 18.27
C PRO A 80 6.49 3.07 18.27
N VAL A 81 6.30 3.95 17.30
CA VAL A 81 5.01 4.62 17.06
C VAL A 81 4.37 4.00 15.83
N ILE A 82 3.15 3.50 15.99
CA ILE A 82 2.32 2.94 14.92
C ILE A 82 1.45 4.06 14.38
N TYR A 83 1.63 4.41 13.11
CA TYR A 83 1.01 5.56 12.47
C TYR A 83 -0.48 5.34 12.13
N ARG A 84 -0.82 4.10 11.72
CA ARG A 84 -2.18 3.55 11.59
C ARG A 84 -3.07 4.11 10.48
N ASP A 85 -2.79 5.29 9.94
CA ASP A 85 -3.57 5.89 8.85
C ASP A 85 -2.73 6.26 7.61
N LEU A 86 -1.84 5.34 7.23
CA LEU A 86 -1.00 5.50 6.04
C LEU A 86 -1.81 5.35 4.76
N LYS A 87 -1.94 6.45 4.03
CA LYS A 87 -2.67 6.58 2.76
C LYS A 87 -2.14 7.74 1.93
N ALA A 88 -2.39 7.75 0.63
CA ALA A 88 -1.89 8.81 -0.26
C ALA A 88 -2.37 10.23 0.13
N SER A 89 -3.54 10.39 0.76
CA SER A 89 -4.00 11.72 1.19
C SER A 89 -3.25 12.28 2.39
N ASN A 90 -2.60 11.43 3.19
CA ASN A 90 -1.84 11.82 4.38
C ASN A 90 -0.33 11.93 4.11
N ILE A 91 0.07 11.84 2.84
CA ILE A 91 1.44 12.10 2.39
C ILE A 91 1.41 13.46 1.68
N LEU A 92 1.88 14.49 2.36
CA LEU A 92 1.96 15.85 1.83
C LEU A 92 3.30 16.09 1.14
N LEU A 93 3.30 17.00 0.16
CA LEU A 93 4.44 17.27 -0.71
C LEU A 93 4.82 18.76 -0.62
N ASP A 94 6.10 19.02 -0.37
CA ASP A 94 6.64 20.39 -0.37
C ASP A 94 6.98 20.89 -1.79
N SER A 95 7.64 22.04 -1.91
CA SER A 95 8.05 22.62 -3.20
C SER A 95 8.94 21.70 -4.03
N ASP A 96 9.73 20.82 -3.40
CA ASP A 96 10.67 19.91 -4.06
C ASP A 96 10.11 18.50 -4.19
N PHE A 97 8.82 18.30 -3.92
CA PHE A 97 8.18 16.98 -3.84
C PHE A 97 8.80 16.07 -2.77
N THR A 98 9.39 16.65 -1.72
CA THR A 98 9.78 15.90 -0.53
C THR A 98 8.51 15.53 0.22
N ALA A 99 8.39 14.23 0.51
CA ALA A 99 7.21 13.68 1.17
C ALA A 99 7.27 13.87 2.69
N LYS A 100 6.16 14.31 3.29
CA LYS A 100 5.97 14.40 4.73
C LYS A 100 4.67 13.73 5.14
N LEU A 101 4.72 12.87 6.16
CA LEU A 101 3.52 12.28 6.76
C LEU A 101 2.79 13.35 7.59
N SER A 102 1.48 13.49 7.42
CA SER A 102 0.61 14.42 8.17
C SER A 102 -0.39 13.66 9.05
N ASP A 103 -1.33 14.31 9.73
CA ASP A 103 -2.50 13.66 10.37
C ASP A 103 -2.13 12.48 11.30
N PHE A 104 -1.57 12.82 12.46
CA PHE A 104 -1.18 11.84 13.49
C PHE A 104 -2.32 11.52 14.46
N GLY A 105 -3.55 11.95 14.16
CA GLY A 105 -4.69 11.82 15.07
C GLY A 105 -5.06 10.37 15.42
N LEU A 106 -4.62 9.39 14.63
CA LEU A 106 -4.84 7.97 14.88
C LEU A 106 -3.60 7.21 15.36
N ALA A 107 -2.44 7.87 15.41
CA ALA A 107 -1.18 7.26 15.79
C ALA A 107 -1.24 6.73 17.22
N LYS A 108 -0.45 5.69 17.50
CA LYS A 108 -0.44 5.02 18.80
C LYS A 108 0.94 4.51 19.13
N LEU A 109 1.32 4.60 20.40
CA LEU A 109 2.50 3.90 20.88
C LEU A 109 2.32 2.39 20.68
N GLY A 110 3.37 1.75 20.19
CA GLY A 110 3.46 0.31 20.03
C GLY A 110 3.58 -0.41 21.37
N PRO A 111 3.62 -1.76 21.33
CA PRO A 111 3.65 -2.56 22.55
C PRO A 111 4.91 -2.28 23.39
N GLU A 112 4.76 -2.34 24.71
CA GLU A 112 5.84 -2.20 25.69
C GLU A 112 6.14 -3.55 26.36
N GLY A 113 7.38 -3.76 26.77
CA GLY A 113 7.77 -4.96 27.52
C GLY A 113 7.63 -6.24 26.70
N GLU A 114 6.86 -7.20 27.22
CA GLU A 114 6.65 -8.52 26.61
C GLU A 114 5.46 -8.57 25.64
N GLU A 115 4.71 -7.46 25.52
CA GLU A 115 3.55 -7.41 24.62
C GLU A 115 3.99 -7.50 23.15
N THR A 116 3.23 -8.26 22.37
CA THR A 116 3.52 -8.45 20.94
C THR A 116 2.71 -7.53 20.04
N HIS A 117 1.65 -6.92 20.57
CA HIS A 117 0.70 -6.10 19.82
C HIS A 117 -0.02 -5.12 20.75
N VAL A 118 -0.68 -4.14 20.15
CA VAL A 118 -1.57 -3.21 20.85
C VAL A 118 -3.01 -3.58 20.54
N SER A 119 -3.75 -4.07 21.53
CA SER A 119 -5.18 -4.32 21.40
C SER A 119 -5.95 -3.00 21.38
N THR A 120 -6.69 -2.73 20.30
CA THR A 120 -7.46 -1.49 20.17
C THR A 120 -8.61 -1.63 19.18
N ARG A 121 -9.63 -0.76 19.28
CA ARG A 121 -10.71 -0.69 18.29
C ARG A 121 -10.13 -0.55 16.89
N VAL A 122 -10.70 -1.25 15.91
CA VAL A 122 -10.27 -1.09 14.51
C VAL A 122 -10.61 0.34 14.03
N MET A 123 -9.58 1.11 13.65
CA MET A 123 -9.68 2.45 13.08
C MET A 123 -8.63 2.62 11.99
N GLY A 124 -8.86 3.55 11.07
CA GLY A 124 -8.03 3.80 9.90
C GLY A 124 -8.87 3.81 8.62
N THR A 125 -8.22 4.00 7.49
CA THR A 125 -8.91 4.13 6.21
C THR A 125 -9.18 2.77 5.54
N HIS A 126 -10.42 2.55 5.11
CA HIS A 126 -10.83 1.35 4.39
C HIS A 126 -9.99 1.16 3.11
N GLY A 127 -9.51 -0.08 2.89
CA GLY A 127 -8.62 -0.41 1.77
C GLY A 127 -7.13 -0.41 2.10
N TYR A 128 -6.73 0.24 3.20
CA TYR A 128 -5.34 0.30 3.66
C TYR A 128 -5.08 -0.56 4.89
N ALA A 129 -6.13 -0.91 5.64
CA ALA A 129 -5.99 -1.68 6.89
C ALA A 129 -5.57 -3.13 6.63
N ALA A 130 -4.56 -3.57 7.40
CA ALA A 130 -4.04 -4.93 7.34
C ALA A 130 -5.11 -5.97 7.77
N PRO A 131 -5.16 -7.14 7.11
CA PRO A 131 -6.25 -8.12 7.32
C PRO A 131 -6.31 -8.64 8.76
N GLU A 132 -5.17 -8.91 9.38
CA GLU A 132 -5.10 -9.34 10.78
C GLU A 132 -5.63 -8.27 11.73
N TYR A 133 -5.32 -7.00 11.46
CA TYR A 133 -5.76 -5.89 12.30
C TYR A 133 -7.27 -5.72 12.22
N VAL A 134 -7.85 -5.84 11.02
CA VAL A 134 -9.30 -5.81 10.83
C VAL A 134 -9.98 -6.97 11.53
N GLN A 135 -9.36 -8.16 11.52
CA GLN A 135 -9.94 -9.38 12.08
C GLN A 135 -9.87 -9.43 13.61
N THR A 136 -8.74 -9.04 14.21
CA THR A 136 -8.47 -9.25 15.64
C THR A 136 -8.41 -7.96 16.45
N GLY A 137 -8.25 -6.80 15.81
CA GLY A 137 -7.94 -5.54 16.50
C GLY A 137 -6.51 -5.44 17.03
N HIS A 138 -5.65 -6.43 16.72
CA HIS A 138 -4.24 -6.42 17.11
C HIS A 138 -3.44 -5.51 16.19
N LEU A 139 -3.03 -4.35 16.71
CA LEU A 139 -2.28 -3.36 15.97
C LEU A 139 -0.77 -3.58 16.20
N THR A 140 0.01 -3.56 15.12
CA THR A 140 1.48 -3.69 15.17
C THR A 140 2.13 -2.74 14.16
N VAL A 141 3.45 -2.54 14.25
CA VAL A 141 4.21 -1.82 13.22
C VAL A 141 4.06 -2.48 11.83
N LYS A 142 3.80 -3.79 11.77
CA LYS A 142 3.55 -4.50 10.51
C LYS A 142 2.21 -4.13 9.86
N SER A 143 1.29 -3.53 10.61
CA SER A 143 0.05 -2.98 10.06
C SER A 143 0.34 -1.77 9.18
N ASP A 144 1.26 -0.88 9.60
CA ASP A 144 1.72 0.25 8.76
C ASP A 144 2.46 -0.23 7.51
N VAL A 145 3.28 -1.30 7.62
CA VAL A 145 3.97 -1.90 6.46
C VAL A 145 2.96 -2.36 5.41
N TYR A 146 1.85 -2.98 5.83
CA TYR A 146 0.78 -3.36 4.90
C TYR A 146 0.19 -2.14 4.21
N SER A 147 -0.18 -1.11 4.96
CA SER A 147 -0.73 0.13 4.41
C SER A 147 0.26 0.82 3.45
N PHE A 148 1.56 0.78 3.75
CA PHE A 148 2.60 1.30 2.85
C PHE A 148 2.67 0.50 1.55
N GLY A 149 2.54 -0.82 1.63
CA GLY A 149 2.42 -1.70 0.47
C GLY A 149 1.25 -1.31 -0.44
N VAL A 150 0.11 -0.89 0.14
CA VAL A 150 -1.02 -0.35 -0.63
C VAL A 150 -0.63 0.96 -1.33
N VAL A 151 0.04 1.88 -0.64
CA VAL A 151 0.53 3.15 -1.23
C VAL A 151 1.50 2.88 -2.40
N LEU A 152 2.38 1.87 -2.31
CA LEU A 152 3.24 1.47 -3.42
C LEU A 152 2.43 1.02 -4.64
N LEU A 153 1.33 0.27 -4.43
CA LEU A 153 0.43 -0.10 -5.52
C LEU A 153 -0.28 1.11 -6.13
N GLU A 154 -0.67 2.10 -5.32
CA GLU A 154 -1.25 3.35 -5.82
C GLU A 154 -0.23 4.13 -6.67
N LEU A 155 1.03 4.22 -6.23
CA LEU A 155 2.11 4.85 -6.99
C LEU A 155 2.40 4.13 -8.31
N LEU A 156 2.35 2.80 -8.34
CA LEU A 156 2.56 2.02 -9.57
C LEU A 156 1.40 2.18 -10.56
N THR A 157 0.15 2.14 -10.07
CA THR A 157 -1.05 1.98 -10.91
C THR A 157 -1.79 3.29 -11.18
N GLY A 158 -1.58 4.32 -10.36
CA GLY A 158 -2.39 5.54 -10.39
C GLY A 158 -3.86 5.31 -10.01
N ARG A 159 -4.18 4.19 -9.34
CA ARG A 159 -5.54 3.83 -8.90
C ARG A 159 -5.67 3.93 -7.38
N ARG A 160 -6.88 4.23 -6.92
CA ARG A 160 -7.21 4.31 -5.48
C ARG A 160 -7.22 2.92 -4.85
N ALA A 161 -6.87 2.84 -3.57
CA ALA A 161 -6.94 1.61 -2.77
C ALA A 161 -8.33 0.93 -2.81
N MET A 162 -9.40 1.74 -2.91
CA MET A 162 -10.78 1.32 -3.09
C MET A 162 -11.37 2.04 -4.29
N GLU A 163 -11.82 1.29 -5.28
CA GLU A 163 -12.52 1.83 -6.45
C GLU A 163 -13.99 1.39 -6.38
N HIS A 164 -14.89 2.37 -6.33
CA HIS A 164 -16.33 2.15 -6.45
C HIS A 164 -16.66 2.08 -7.93
N VAL A 165 -17.01 0.88 -8.40
CA VAL A 165 -17.51 0.70 -9.77
C VAL A 165 -19.03 0.77 -9.71
N PRO A 166 -19.67 1.70 -10.45
CA PRO A 166 -21.12 1.73 -10.56
C PRO A 166 -21.62 0.37 -11.06
N GLY A 167 -22.44 -0.29 -10.25
CA GLY A 167 -23.10 -1.52 -10.66
C GLY A 167 -24.10 -1.28 -11.79
N ARG A 168 -24.54 -2.37 -12.45
CA ARG A 168 -25.67 -2.29 -13.40
C ARG A 168 -26.99 -1.89 -12.72
N THR A 169 -27.06 -1.95 -11.39
CA THR A 169 -28.18 -1.50 -10.56
C THR A 169 -27.65 -0.73 -9.34
N ALA A 170 -28.45 0.19 -8.78
CA ALA A 170 -28.11 0.99 -7.60
C ALA A 170 -27.81 0.15 -6.33
N ARG A 171 -28.13 -1.15 -6.34
CA ARG A 171 -27.93 -2.10 -5.23
C ARG A 171 -26.69 -2.98 -5.40
N ALA A 172 -25.96 -2.82 -6.51
CA ALA A 172 -24.82 -3.66 -6.90
C ALA A 172 -23.53 -2.84 -7.04
N GLU A 173 -23.34 -1.83 -6.20
CA GLU A 173 -22.04 -1.14 -6.10
C GLU A 173 -20.97 -2.17 -5.71
N GLN A 174 -20.10 -2.49 -6.67
CA GLN A 174 -18.99 -3.39 -6.41
C GLN A 174 -17.78 -2.56 -6.02
N THR A 175 -17.33 -2.74 -4.78
CA THR A 175 -16.09 -2.12 -4.31
C THR A 175 -14.93 -3.06 -4.62
N ILE A 176 -14.00 -2.60 -5.45
CA ILE A 176 -12.81 -3.35 -5.82
C ILE A 176 -11.64 -2.90 -4.95
N LYS A 177 -11.05 -3.84 -4.20
CA LYS A 177 -9.82 -3.62 -3.43
C LYS A 177 -8.62 -3.69 -4.36
N LEU A 178 -7.77 -2.66 -4.34
CA LEU A 178 -6.60 -2.54 -5.21
C LEU A 178 -5.63 -3.73 -5.05
N VAL A 179 -5.40 -4.17 -3.82
CA VAL A 179 -4.51 -5.31 -3.52
C VAL A 179 -4.98 -6.58 -4.25
N GLU A 180 -6.28 -6.89 -4.19
CA GLU A 180 -6.84 -8.08 -4.85
C GLU A 180 -6.87 -7.94 -6.38
N TRP A 181 -7.16 -6.74 -6.88
CA TRP A 181 -7.17 -6.47 -8.33
C TRP A 181 -5.77 -6.56 -8.95
N THR A 182 -4.73 -6.09 -8.26
CA THR A 182 -3.35 -6.10 -8.76
C THR A 182 -2.70 -7.48 -8.69
N ARG A 183 -3.03 -8.30 -7.68
CA ARG A 183 -2.45 -9.64 -7.43
C ARG A 183 -2.14 -10.47 -8.69
N PRO A 184 -3.07 -10.68 -9.65
CA PRO A 184 -2.78 -11.50 -10.83
C PRO A 184 -1.71 -10.89 -11.77
N TYR A 185 -1.45 -9.58 -11.70
CA TYR A 185 -0.52 -8.89 -12.60
C TYR A 185 0.90 -8.75 -12.04
N LEU A 186 1.06 -8.77 -10.71
CA LEU A 186 2.35 -8.50 -10.04
C LEU A 186 3.39 -9.61 -10.24
N ALA A 187 2.97 -10.83 -10.58
CA ALA A 187 3.86 -11.99 -10.74
C ALA A 187 4.74 -11.95 -12.01
N SER A 188 4.41 -11.13 -13.00
CA SER A 188 5.12 -11.10 -14.29
C SER A 188 5.34 -9.68 -14.76
N SER A 189 6.59 -9.33 -15.13
CA SER A 189 6.91 -8.02 -15.69
C SER A 189 6.06 -7.65 -16.90
N ARG A 190 5.67 -8.64 -17.72
CA ARG A 190 4.79 -8.41 -18.88
C ARG A 190 3.39 -8.00 -18.44
N ARG A 191 2.84 -8.65 -17.41
CA ARG A 191 1.51 -8.37 -16.89
C ARG A 191 1.48 -7.10 -16.06
N LEU A 192 2.57 -6.80 -15.33
CA LEU A 192 2.73 -5.55 -14.60
C LEU A 192 2.54 -4.34 -15.51
N ARG A 193 3.12 -4.35 -16.72
CA ARG A 193 2.92 -3.27 -17.71
C ARG A 193 1.45 -2.99 -18.04
N CYS A 194 0.56 -3.99 -17.95
CA CYS A 194 -0.87 -3.80 -18.21
C CYS A 194 -1.59 -2.97 -17.14
N ILE A 195 -0.99 -2.83 -15.95
CA ILE A 195 -1.61 -2.14 -14.80
C ILE A 195 -0.83 -0.92 -14.33
N MET A 196 0.36 -0.67 -14.89
CA MET A 196 1.12 0.54 -14.63
C MET A 196 0.29 1.77 -15.02
N ASP A 197 0.51 2.89 -14.33
CA ASP A 197 -0.21 4.12 -14.60
C ASP A 197 0.01 4.60 -16.05
N GLN A 198 -1.08 4.71 -16.80
CA GLN A 198 -1.06 5.15 -18.20
C GLN A 198 -0.49 6.56 -18.35
N LYS A 199 -0.66 7.41 -17.32
CA LYS A 199 -0.13 8.77 -17.31
C LYS A 199 1.41 8.81 -17.37
N LEU A 200 2.09 7.75 -16.95
CA LEU A 200 3.56 7.65 -17.08
C LEU A 200 4.00 7.46 -18.55
N SER A 201 3.12 6.98 -19.42
CA SER A 201 3.40 6.80 -20.86
C SER A 201 4.73 6.09 -21.15
N GLY A 202 5.07 5.07 -20.36
CA GLY A 202 6.32 4.32 -20.50
C GLY A 202 7.59 4.99 -19.95
N HIS A 203 7.49 6.19 -19.36
CA HIS A 203 8.61 6.90 -18.72
C HIS A 203 8.85 6.39 -17.30
N TYR A 204 9.14 5.10 -17.17
CA TYR A 204 9.51 4.45 -15.91
C TYR A 204 10.52 3.34 -16.16
N SER A 205 11.38 3.07 -15.18
CA SER A 205 12.32 1.94 -15.23
C SER A 205 11.57 0.61 -15.13
N VAL A 206 11.81 -0.32 -16.07
CA VAL A 206 11.16 -1.63 -16.07
C VAL A 206 11.62 -2.47 -14.86
N LYS A 207 12.92 -2.46 -14.57
CA LYS A 207 13.52 -3.11 -13.40
C LYS A 207 13.00 -2.48 -12.11
N GLY A 208 12.97 -1.15 -12.04
CA GLY A 208 12.48 -0.40 -10.88
C GLY A 208 11.00 -0.69 -10.59
N ALA A 209 10.15 -0.65 -11.62
CA ALA A 209 8.73 -1.00 -11.47
C ALA A 209 8.54 -2.45 -11.01
N ARG A 210 9.31 -3.40 -11.56
CA ARG A 210 9.26 -4.80 -11.13
C ARG A 210 9.67 -4.98 -9.67
N ALA A 211 10.77 -4.35 -9.27
CA ALA A 211 11.27 -4.45 -7.90
C ALA A 211 10.30 -3.80 -6.90
N MET A 212 9.79 -2.60 -7.19
CA MET A 212 8.77 -1.93 -6.39
C MET A 212 7.48 -2.77 -6.29
N ALA A 213 7.05 -3.41 -7.38
CA ALA A 213 5.90 -4.32 -7.36
C ALA A 213 6.14 -5.55 -6.47
N HIS A 214 7.33 -6.14 -6.52
CA HIS A 214 7.70 -7.25 -5.64
C HIS A 214 7.73 -6.82 -4.17
N LEU A 215 8.28 -5.64 -3.88
CA LEU A 215 8.27 -5.04 -2.55
C LEU A 215 6.85 -4.81 -2.05
N ALA A 216 5.96 -4.29 -2.89
CA ALA A 216 4.55 -4.11 -2.55
C ALA A 216 3.85 -5.44 -2.22
N VAL A 217 4.14 -6.53 -2.94
CA VAL A 217 3.62 -7.88 -2.63
C VAL A 217 4.09 -8.36 -1.26
N ARG A 218 5.37 -8.18 -0.92
CA ARG A 218 5.88 -8.57 0.40
C ARG A 218 5.30 -7.72 1.52
N CYS A 219 5.16 -6.42 1.31
CA CYS A 219 4.54 -5.51 2.27
C CYS A 219 3.06 -5.86 2.51
N THR A 220 2.32 -6.24 1.47
CA THR A 220 0.90 -6.62 1.55
C THR A 220 0.67 -8.11 1.85
N ASN A 221 1.68 -8.82 2.34
CA ASN A 221 1.54 -10.24 2.70
C ASN A 221 0.45 -10.41 3.80
N PRO A 222 -0.50 -11.36 3.66
CA PRO A 222 -1.49 -11.62 4.70
C PRO A 222 -0.88 -11.94 6.07
N GLN A 223 0.29 -12.60 6.09
CA GLN A 223 0.98 -12.92 7.33
C GLN A 223 1.92 -11.77 7.74
N PRO A 224 1.72 -11.13 8.92
CA PRO A 224 2.51 -9.96 9.34
C PRO A 224 4.01 -10.24 9.51
N ARG A 225 4.37 -11.48 9.90
CA ARG A 225 5.75 -11.89 10.12
C ARG A 225 6.58 -11.89 8.83
N ASP A 226 5.94 -12.15 7.69
CA ASP A 226 6.58 -12.25 6.38
C ASP A 226 6.72 -10.87 5.70
N ARG A 227 6.16 -9.81 6.30
CA ARG A 227 6.34 -8.43 5.83
C ARG A 227 7.71 -7.92 6.24
N PRO A 228 8.44 -7.19 5.37
CA PRO A 228 9.72 -6.57 5.74
C PRO A 228 9.54 -5.51 6.84
N SER A 229 10.63 -5.10 7.49
CA SER A 229 10.62 -3.89 8.31
C SER A 229 10.67 -2.66 7.41
N MET A 230 10.22 -1.50 7.90
CA MET A 230 10.30 -0.26 7.12
C MET A 230 11.75 0.16 6.82
N ALA A 231 12.73 -0.21 7.65
CA ALA A 231 14.15 0.00 7.35
C ALA A 231 14.59 -0.76 6.09
N VAL A 232 14.20 -2.04 5.96
CA VAL A 232 14.47 -2.84 4.75
C VAL A 232 13.73 -2.28 3.53
N VAL A 233 12.50 -1.79 3.73
CA VAL A 233 11.72 -1.13 2.67
C VAL A 233 12.45 0.12 2.14
N VAL A 234 13.02 0.95 3.02
CA VAL A 234 13.82 2.12 2.63
C VAL A 234 15.03 1.70 1.80
N GLU A 235 15.83 0.77 2.32
CA GLU A 235 17.04 0.28 1.64
C GLU A 235 16.74 -0.24 0.23
N GLU A 236 15.71 -1.09 0.09
CA GLU A 236 15.33 -1.65 -1.21
C GLU A 236 14.79 -0.59 -2.18
N LEU A 237 14.10 0.45 -1.70
CA LEU A 237 13.61 1.54 -2.56
C LEU A 237 14.75 2.45 -3.02
N GLU A 238 15.72 2.76 -2.17
CA GLU A 238 16.90 3.57 -2.51
C GLU A 238 17.75 2.90 -3.59
N GLN A 239 17.87 1.56 -3.57
CA GLN A 239 18.54 0.79 -4.62
C GLN A 239 17.89 0.92 -6.01
N LEU A 240 16.64 1.40 -6.09
CA LEU A 240 15.94 1.62 -7.35
C LEU A 240 16.26 2.98 -7.96
N GLU A 241 16.87 3.89 -7.19
CA GLU A 241 17.28 5.20 -7.68
C GLU A 241 18.37 5.05 -8.75
N GLY A 242 18.31 5.87 -9.80
CA GLY A 242 19.30 5.86 -10.87
C GLY A 242 19.14 4.74 -11.91
N LEU A 243 18.15 3.85 -11.81
CA LEU A 243 17.85 2.89 -12.88
C LEU A 243 17.33 3.62 -14.14
N LYS A 244 18.02 3.41 -15.28
CA LYS A 244 17.77 4.12 -16.56
C LYS A 244 17.10 3.27 -17.65
N ASP A 245 16.66 2.05 -17.34
CA ASP A 245 16.03 1.12 -18.29
C ASP A 245 14.55 1.48 -18.55
N MET A 246 14.34 2.62 -19.22
CA MET A 246 13.01 3.18 -19.43
C MET A 246 12.18 2.32 -20.40
N ALA A 247 10.95 1.99 -20.03
CA ALA A 247 10.07 1.15 -20.85
C ALA A 247 9.84 1.72 -22.25
N VAL A 248 9.75 3.06 -22.38
CA VAL A 248 9.60 3.75 -23.67
C VAL A 248 10.79 3.53 -24.61
N SER A 249 12.02 3.41 -24.07
CA SER A 249 13.23 3.16 -24.88
C SER A 249 13.31 1.74 -25.45
N MET A 250 12.50 0.81 -24.93
CA MET A 250 12.52 -0.59 -25.33
C MET A 250 11.53 -0.90 -26.48
N GLY A 251 10.88 0.11 -27.07
CA GLY A 251 9.88 -0.10 -28.14
C GLY A 251 8.69 -0.96 -27.71
N LEU A 252 8.47 -1.13 -26.40
CA LEU A 252 7.43 -1.97 -25.86
C LEU A 252 6.08 -1.26 -26.01
N PHE A 253 5.26 -1.73 -26.96
CA PHE A 253 3.91 -1.23 -27.17
C PHE A 253 3.05 -1.41 -25.91
N TRP A 254 2.28 -0.39 -25.55
CA TRP A 254 1.46 -0.38 -24.35
C TRP A 254 0.13 -1.09 -24.58
N PRO A 255 -0.15 -2.25 -23.95
CA PRO A 255 -1.48 -2.84 -24.01
C PRO A 255 -2.45 -1.95 -23.23
N THR A 256 -3.63 -1.68 -23.79
CA THR A 256 -4.71 -0.99 -23.08
C THR A 256 -4.98 -1.67 -21.74
N ALA A 257 -5.01 -0.89 -20.64
CA ALA A 257 -5.29 -1.44 -19.33
C ALA A 257 -6.61 -2.23 -19.35
N PRO A 258 -6.69 -3.38 -18.66
CA PRO A 258 -7.92 -4.15 -18.62
C PRO A 258 -9.05 -3.27 -18.04
N ALA A 259 -10.14 -3.14 -18.78
CA ALA A 259 -11.32 -2.42 -18.32
C ALA A 259 -11.78 -3.03 -16.98
N ALA A 260 -12.12 -2.18 -16.01
CA ALA A 260 -12.51 -2.55 -14.63
C ALA A 260 -13.82 -3.38 -14.54
N GLY A 261 -14.30 -3.96 -15.63
CA GLY A 261 -15.59 -4.67 -15.69
C GLY A 261 -15.61 -5.95 -16.53
N ARG A 262 -14.46 -6.54 -16.91
CA ARG A 262 -14.46 -7.84 -17.61
C ARG A 262 -13.54 -8.85 -16.94
N ASN A 263 -14.15 -9.73 -16.14
CA ASN A 263 -13.56 -10.99 -15.64
C ASN A 263 -13.29 -11.99 -16.79
N ALA A 264 -12.59 -11.60 -17.85
CA ALA A 264 -12.20 -12.52 -18.92
C ALA A 264 -11.04 -13.45 -18.49
N LEU A 265 -10.30 -13.09 -17.43
CA LEU A 265 -9.18 -13.86 -16.92
C LEU A 265 -9.57 -14.96 -15.90
N SER A 266 -10.80 -14.97 -15.36
CA SER A 266 -11.22 -16.00 -14.40
C SER A 266 -11.64 -17.32 -15.07
N ALA A 267 -12.15 -17.27 -16.30
CA ALA A 267 -12.64 -18.46 -17.00
C ALA A 267 -11.48 -19.36 -17.50
N LYS A 268 -10.43 -18.76 -18.10
CA LYS A 268 -9.23 -19.51 -18.54
C LYS A 268 -8.46 -20.10 -17.36
N PHE A 269 -8.34 -19.37 -16.26
CA PHE A 269 -7.59 -19.83 -15.08
C PHE A 269 -8.30 -20.99 -14.35
N ARG A 270 -9.64 -21.03 -14.36
CA ARG A 270 -10.41 -22.19 -13.85
C ARG A 270 -10.28 -23.44 -14.73
N ALA A 271 -10.05 -23.28 -16.03
CA ALA A 271 -9.87 -24.41 -16.95
C ALA A 271 -8.49 -25.06 -16.79
N GLU A 272 -7.43 -24.25 -16.59
CA GLU A 272 -6.06 -24.76 -16.41
C GLU A 272 -5.88 -25.51 -15.08
N MET A 273 -6.57 -25.14 -14.00
CA MET A 273 -6.51 -25.88 -12.73
C MET A 273 -7.32 -27.19 -12.72
N LYS A 274 -8.29 -27.38 -13.63
CA LYS A 274 -9.05 -28.64 -13.72
C LYS A 274 -8.33 -29.73 -14.51
N GLY A 275 -7.25 -29.39 -15.24
CA GLY A 275 -6.47 -30.35 -16.03
C GLY A 275 -5.39 -31.11 -15.26
N ALA A 276 -5.11 -30.76 -14.01
CA ALA A 276 -3.96 -31.28 -13.25
C ALA A 276 -4.33 -32.31 -12.17
N GLY A 277 -5.49 -32.96 -12.24
CA GLY A 277 -6.00 -33.80 -11.15
C GLY A 277 -6.81 -35.02 -11.58
N THR A 278 -6.24 -35.90 -12.38
CA THR A 278 -6.74 -37.29 -12.52
C THR A 278 -5.58 -38.28 -12.58
N GLY A 279 -4.93 -38.49 -11.44
CA GLY A 279 -4.09 -39.68 -11.21
C GLY A 279 -4.98 -40.81 -10.70
N ALA A 280 -5.09 -41.87 -11.51
CA ALA A 280 -5.89 -43.06 -11.21
C ALA A 280 -5.38 -43.77 -9.94
N VAL A 281 -6.31 -44.12 -9.03
CA VAL A 281 -6.06 -45.01 -7.89
C VAL A 281 -6.36 -46.45 -8.34
N PRO A 282 -5.44 -47.42 -8.22
CA PRO A 282 -5.71 -48.79 -8.60
C PRO A 282 -6.54 -49.51 -7.52
N ARG A 283 -7.60 -50.19 -7.96
CA ARG A 283 -8.48 -51.03 -7.12
C ARG A 283 -7.72 -52.23 -6.56
N ARG A 284 -7.61 -52.33 -5.23
CA ARG A 284 -7.26 -53.60 -4.55
C ARG A 284 -8.50 -54.51 -4.53
N ARG A 285 -8.35 -55.73 -5.06
CA ARG A 285 -9.29 -56.84 -4.90
C ARG A 285 -9.23 -57.37 -3.47
N THR A 286 -10.34 -57.33 -2.74
CA THR A 286 -10.52 -58.11 -1.51
C THR A 286 -11.14 -59.45 -1.88
N ALA A 287 -10.43 -60.53 -1.59
CA ALA A 287 -10.96 -61.89 -1.64
C ALA A 287 -11.72 -62.17 -0.33
N SER A 288 -12.96 -62.64 -0.46
CA SER A 288 -13.73 -63.22 0.63
C SER A 288 -13.16 -64.60 0.99
N ALA A 289 -13.04 -64.89 2.29
CA ALA A 289 -12.95 -66.26 2.80
C ALA A 289 -13.91 -66.40 3.99
N ASN A 290 -14.67 -67.49 3.92
CA ASN A 290 -15.80 -67.85 4.77
C ASN A 290 -15.37 -68.36 6.16
N LEU A 291 -16.22 -68.07 7.15
CA LEU A 291 -16.75 -68.93 8.21
C LEU A 291 -15.88 -70.09 8.72
N SER A 292 -15.49 -70.05 10.00
CA SER A 292 -16.05 -70.84 11.12
C SER A 292 -15.43 -70.36 12.44
#